data_AF-A0A7R7IC95-F1
#
_entry.id   AF-A0A7R7IC95-F1
#
_cell.length_a   1.000
_cell.length_b   1.000
_cell.length_c   1.000
_cell.angle_alpha   90.00
_cell.angle_beta   90.00
_cell.angle_gamma   90.00
#
_symmetry.space_group_name_H-M   'P 1'
#
loop_
_entity.id
_entity.type
_entity.pdbx_description
1 polymer ?
#
loop_
_entity_poly.entity_id
_entity_poly.type
_entity_poly.pdbx_seq_one_letter_code
_entity_poly.pdbx_strand_id
1 'polypeptide(L)'
;MMYTNVCKHCKKVFKSKILIFSCKDCIKLDANHFDAIELYLKMYPNSNALQISDELGITAYEVLQYVKEGRLKESRGTFEQL
;
A
#
# COMPACT_ATOMS: atom_id res chain seq x y z
N MET A 1 -24.92 7.50 -3.28
CA MET A 1 -23.82 8.00 -4.12
C MET A 1 -22.93 6.82 -4.50
N MET A 2 -22.54 6.67 -5.77
CA MET A 2 -21.56 5.65 -6.19
C MET A 2 -20.21 6.32 -6.37
N TYR A 3 -19.16 5.73 -5.82
CA TYR A 3 -17.79 6.17 -6.01
C TYR A 3 -17.22 5.52 -7.27
N THR A 4 -16.49 6.30 -8.07
CA THR A 4 -15.62 5.78 -9.13
C THR A 4 -14.22 5.69 -8.55
N ASN A 5 -13.68 4.48 -8.46
CA ASN A 5 -12.38 4.20 -7.87
C ASN A 5 -11.43 3.65 -8.93
N VAL A 6 -10.14 3.75 -8.65
CA VAL A 6 -9.07 3.17 -9.45
C VAL A 6 -8.32 2.17 -8.57
N CYS A 7 -8.18 0.94 -9.03
CA CYS A 7 -7.45 -0.07 -8.28
C CYS A 7 -5.97 0.29 -8.19
N LYS A 8 -5.39 0.32 -6.98
CA LYS A 8 -3.97 0.63 -6.79
C LYS A 8 -3.03 -0.41 -7.41
N HIS A 9 -3.47 -1.67 -7.50
CA HIS A 9 -2.71 -2.79 -8.07
C HIS A 9 -2.78 -2.83 -9.61
N CYS A 10 -3.99 -3.05 -10.17
CA CYS A 10 -4.15 -3.26 -11.62
C CYS A 10 -4.60 -2.02 -12.41
N LYS A 11 -4.78 -0.86 -11.75
CA LYS A 11 -5.26 0.40 -12.34
C LYS A 11 -6.65 0.35 -13.00
N LYS A 12 -7.37 -0.77 -12.86
CA LYS A 12 -8.75 -0.93 -13.33
C LYS A 12 -9.66 0.10 -12.63
N VAL A 13 -10.48 0.78 -13.42
CA VAL A 13 -11.53 1.68 -12.92
C VAL A 13 -12.76 0.87 -12.57
N PHE A 14 -13.35 1.08 -11.40
CA PHE A 14 -14.55 0.36 -10.97
C PHE A 14 -15.43 1.20 -10.05
N LYS A 15 -16.73 0.85 -9.98
CA LYS A 15 -17.70 1.56 -9.14
C LYS A 15 -18.01 0.78 -7.86
N SER A 16 -18.20 1.48 -6.74
CA SER A 16 -18.59 0.89 -5.45
C SER A 16 -19.43 1.86 -4.61
N LYS A 17 -20.09 1.32 -3.58
CA LYS A 17 -20.89 2.11 -2.63
C LYS A 17 -20.03 2.88 -1.61
N ILE A 18 -18.77 2.49 -1.47
CA ILE A 18 -17.79 3.05 -0.53
C ILE A 18 -16.49 3.37 -1.27
N LEU A 19 -15.69 4.30 -0.74
CA LEU A 19 -14.34 4.55 -1.25
C LEU A 19 -13.44 3.34 -0.94
N ILE A 20 -12.98 2.64 -1.98
CA ILE A 20 -12.07 1.49 -1.84
C ILE A 20 -11.00 1.54 -2.92
N PHE A 21 -9.79 1.12 -2.55
CA PHE A 21 -8.59 1.28 -3.37
C PHE A 21 -8.18 0.00 -4.10
N SER A 22 -8.85 -1.13 -3.83
CA SER A 22 -8.58 -2.42 -4.45
C SER A 22 -9.84 -3.01 -5.05
N CYS A 23 -9.75 -3.48 -6.30
CA CYS A 23 -10.86 -4.16 -6.96
C CYS A 23 -11.02 -5.58 -6.41
N LYS A 24 -12.14 -6.24 -6.74
CA LYS A 24 -12.42 -7.62 -6.31
C LYS A 24 -11.34 -8.62 -6.75
N ASP A 25 -10.77 -8.40 -7.93
CA ASP A 25 -9.78 -9.29 -8.53
C ASP A 25 -8.43 -9.20 -7.77
N CYS A 26 -8.11 -8.02 -7.24
CA CYS A 26 -6.85 -7.76 -6.54
C CYS A 26 -6.95 -7.83 -5.02
N ILE A 27 -8.10 -8.16 -4.43
CA ILE A 27 -8.26 -8.11 -2.96
C ILE A 27 -7.37 -9.11 -2.22
N LYS A 28 -7.08 -10.27 -2.84
CA LYS A 28 -6.13 -11.26 -2.30
C LYS A 28 -4.69 -10.77 -2.40
N LEU A 29 -4.33 -10.19 -3.55
CA LEU A 29 -3.01 -9.58 -3.76
C LEU A 29 -2.78 -8.44 -2.75
N ASP A 30 -3.81 -7.64 -2.51
CA ASP A 30 -3.79 -6.55 -1.55
C ASP A 30 -3.50 -6.99 -0.12
N ALA A 31 -4.11 -8.10 0.31
CA ALA A 31 -3.85 -8.71 1.61
C ALA A 31 -2.40 -9.23 1.67
N ASN A 32 -1.95 -9.98 0.66
CA ASN A 32 -0.59 -10.53 0.62
C ASN A 32 0.48 -9.44 0.65
N HIS A 33 0.32 -8.38 -0.14
CA HIS A 33 1.23 -7.23 -0.14
C HIS A 33 1.25 -6.54 1.23
N PHE A 34 0.09 -6.37 1.86
CA PHE A 34 0.03 -5.76 3.18
C PHE A 34 0.72 -6.61 4.25
N ASP A 35 0.50 -7.92 4.25
CA ASP A 35 1.13 -8.85 5.19
C ASP A 35 2.65 -8.84 5.02
N ALA A 36 3.15 -8.83 3.77
CA ALA A 36 4.57 -8.72 3.47
C ALA A 36 5.18 -7.40 3.99
N ILE A 37 4.49 -6.27 3.76
CA ILE A 37 4.93 -4.96 4.27
C ILE A 37 4.94 -4.94 5.80
N GLU A 38 3.92 -5.50 6.46
CA GLU A 38 3.85 -5.56 7.92
C GLU A 38 5.01 -6.38 8.51
N LEU A 39 5.28 -7.56 7.93
CA LEU A 39 6.40 -8.41 8.33
C LEU A 39 7.75 -7.70 8.13
N TYR A 40 7.93 -7.03 7.00
CA TYR A 40 9.14 -6.25 6.71
C TYR A 40 9.32 -5.11 7.73
N LEU A 41 8.28 -4.32 7.99
CA LEU A 41 8.34 -3.20 8.94
C LEU A 41 8.56 -3.63 10.39
N LYS A 42 8.18 -4.87 10.76
CA LYS A 42 8.52 -5.46 12.07
C LYS A 42 10.02 -5.73 12.21
N MET A 43 10.70 -6.08 11.12
CA MET A 43 12.16 -6.33 11.10
C MET A 43 12.95 -5.03 10.92
N TYR A 44 12.45 -4.12 10.08
CA TYR A 44 13.11 -2.88 9.68
C TYR A 44 12.20 -1.67 9.96
N PRO A 45 12.01 -1.31 11.24
CA PRO A 45 11.17 -0.18 11.62
C PRO A 45 11.68 1.13 11.02
N ASN A 46 10.78 2.07 10.75
CA ASN A 46 11.06 3.37 10.13
C ASN A 46 11.54 3.32 8.66
N SER A 47 11.46 2.17 8.00
CA SER A 47 11.70 2.09 6.56
C SER A 47 10.72 2.98 5.78
N ASN A 48 11.21 3.66 4.74
CA ASN A 48 10.39 4.46 3.86
C ASN A 48 9.84 3.65 2.66
N ALA A 49 8.95 4.28 1.88
CA ALA A 49 8.28 3.61 0.76
C ALA A 49 9.21 3.13 -0.36
N LEU A 50 10.37 3.77 -0.59
CA LEU A 50 11.35 3.33 -1.58
C LEU A 50 12.08 2.07 -1.08
N GLN A 51 12.51 2.03 0.19
CA GLN A 51 13.15 0.85 0.78
C GLN A 51 12.23 -0.37 0.75
N ILE A 52 10.95 -0.19 1.14
CA ILE A 52 9.95 -1.25 1.04
C ILE A 52 9.77 -1.71 -0.41
N SER A 53 9.80 -0.77 -1.36
CA SER A 53 9.63 -1.06 -2.77
C SER A 53 10.76 -1.89 -3.33
N ASP A 54 12.00 -1.55 -3.00
CA ASP A 54 13.19 -2.24 -3.47
C ASP A 54 13.28 -3.66 -2.91
N GLU A 55 12.94 -3.85 -1.62
CA GLU A 55 13.03 -5.18 -0.99
C GLU A 55 11.88 -6.11 -1.41
N LEU A 56 10.64 -5.61 -1.45
CA LEU A 56 9.46 -6.46 -1.65
C LEU A 56 8.99 -6.52 -3.12
N GLY A 57 9.56 -5.71 -4.00
CA GLY A 57 9.09 -5.57 -5.39
C GLY A 57 7.67 -4.97 -5.50
N ILE A 58 7.17 -4.35 -4.43
CA ILE A 58 5.86 -3.67 -4.39
C ILE A 58 6.09 -2.22 -4.78
N THR A 59 5.25 -1.62 -5.63
CA THR A 59 5.53 -0.25 -6.05
C THR A 59 5.43 0.75 -4.89
N ALA A 60 6.34 1.72 -4.83
CA ALA A 60 6.26 2.80 -3.83
C ALA A 60 4.89 3.53 -3.85
N TYR A 61 4.26 3.62 -5.02
CA TYR A 61 2.88 4.13 -5.15
C TYR A 61 1.88 3.31 -4.31
N GLU A 62 1.92 1.97 -4.39
CA GLU A 62 1.04 1.10 -3.62
C GLU A 62 1.28 1.25 -2.12
N VAL A 63 2.54 1.30 -1.69
CA VAL A 63 2.91 1.54 -0.29
C VAL A 63 2.28 2.84 0.22
N LEU A 64 2.38 3.93 -0.55
CA LEU A 64 1.76 5.22 -0.21
C LEU A 64 0.23 5.17 -0.17
N GLN A 65 -0.43 4.29 -0.96
CA GLN A 65 -1.88 4.10 -0.84
C GLN A 65 -2.27 3.45 0.47
N TYR A 66 -1.48 2.50 1.00
CA TYR A 66 -1.74 1.92 2.33
C TYR A 66 -1.64 2.96 3.46
N VAL A 67 -0.79 3.97 3.32
CA VAL A 67 -0.75 5.13 4.24
C VAL A 67 -2.02 5.97 4.09
N LYS A 68 -2.44 6.29 2.87
CA LYS A 68 -3.69 7.04 2.61
C LYS A 68 -4.95 6.32 3.10
N GLU A 69 -4.94 4.99 3.08
CA GLU A 69 -5.99 4.13 3.63
C GLU A 69 -6.01 4.12 5.17
N GLY A 70 -4.97 4.62 5.83
CA GLY A 70 -4.81 4.55 7.28
C GLY A 70 -4.39 3.17 7.80
N ARG A 71 -3.98 2.26 6.90
CA ARG A 71 -3.50 0.91 7.25
C ARG A 71 -2.03 0.91 7.66
N LEU A 72 -1.25 1.83 7.11
CA LEU A 72 0.10 2.15 7.57
C LEU A 72 0.11 3.54 8.20
N LYS A 73 0.90 3.71 9.26
CA LYS A 73 1.11 4.99 9.91
C LYS A 73 2.40 5.62 9.40
N GLU A 74 2.37 6.90 9.10
CA GLU A 74 3.57 7.68 8.85
C GLU A 74 4.15 8.21 10.18
N SER A 75 5.47 8.19 10.30
CA SER A 75 6.22 8.87 11.35
C SER A 75 7.18 9.86 10.71
N ARG A 76 7.49 10.95 11.42
CA ARG A 76 8.50 11.91 10.97
C ARG A 76 9.87 11.41 11.42
N GLY A 77 10.80 11.30 10.48
CA GLY A 77 12.18 10.91 10.73
C GLY A 77 13.10 11.45 9.64
N THR A 78 14.40 11.35 9.88
CA THR A 78 15.42 11.64 8.86
C THR A 78 15.66 10.39 8.04
N PHE A 79 15.71 10.54 6.72
CA PHE A 79 16.09 9.45 5.83
C PHE A 79 17.55 9.07 6.06
N GLU A 80 17.80 7.82 6.44
CA GLU A 80 19.11 7.22 6.48
C GLU A 80 19.07 5.95 5.60
N GLN A 81 19.91 5.92 4.58
CA GLN A 81 20.13 4.73 3.77
C GLN A 81 21.13 3.85 4.54
N LEU A 82 20.69 2.64 4.93
CA LEU A 82 21.57 1.63 5.53
C LEU A 82 22.62 1.15 4.50
#